data_AF-A0A2A6NRS1-F1
#
_entry.id   AF-A0A2A6NRS1-F1
#
_cell.length_a   1.000
_cell.length_b   1.000
_cell.length_c   1.000
_cell.angle_alpha   90.00
_cell.angle_beta   90.00
_cell.angle_gamma   90.00
#
_symmetry.space_group_name_H-M   'P 1'
#
loop_
_entity.id
_entity.type
_entity.pdbx_description
1 polymer ?
#
loop_
_entity_poly.entity_id
_entity_poly.type
_entity_poly.pdbx_seq_one_letter_code
_entity_poly.pdbx_strand_id
1 'polypeptide(L)'
;MMNAPYFHKQNSSVAVVQTPDKDDDWARAALAGTRMLIAEECFDAMLQMLIDAGLVPRSCAAVMLDRLSERLLLHASGRTETHWAIRMPELIDQATRLSRKAATLKTVIGGVS
;
A
#
# COMPACT_ATOMS: atom_id res chain seq x y z
N MET A 1 -26.67 57.21 -35.37
CA MET A 1 -26.88 55.98 -34.58
C MET A 1 -26.12 54.86 -35.28
N MET A 2 -24.96 54.46 -34.75
CA MET A 2 -24.08 53.45 -35.37
C MET A 2 -24.21 52.13 -34.58
N ASN A 3 -24.58 51.06 -35.27
CA ASN A 3 -24.62 49.70 -34.72
C ASN A 3 -23.19 49.15 -34.62
N ALA A 4 -22.77 48.77 -33.40
CA ALA A 4 -21.52 48.05 -33.18
C ALA A 4 -21.72 46.55 -33.50
N PRO A 5 -20.77 45.87 -34.17
CA PRO A 5 -20.86 44.44 -34.38
C PRO A 5 -20.45 43.68 -33.11
N TYR A 6 -21.33 42.81 -32.63
CA TYR A 6 -21.06 41.87 -31.55
C TYR A 6 -20.03 40.83 -32.01
N PHE A 7 -18.81 40.89 -31.47
CA PHE A 7 -17.83 39.81 -31.61
C PHE A 7 -18.25 38.64 -30.73
N HIS A 8 -18.71 37.55 -31.37
CA HIS A 8 -18.94 36.27 -30.71
C HIS A 8 -17.57 35.67 -30.35
N LYS A 9 -17.19 35.75 -29.07
CA LYS A 9 -16.03 35.04 -28.54
C LYS A 9 -16.40 33.55 -28.51
N GLN A 10 -16.03 32.81 -29.55
CA GLN A 10 -16.07 31.34 -29.53
C GLN A 10 -15.08 30.88 -28.46
N ASN A 11 -15.58 30.59 -27.26
CA ASN A 11 -14.87 29.76 -26.30
C ASN A 11 -14.80 28.35 -26.89
N SER A 12 -13.77 28.07 -27.69
CA SER A 12 -13.32 26.71 -27.90
C SER A 12 -12.75 26.22 -26.57
N SER A 13 -13.60 25.67 -25.70
CA SER A 13 -13.16 24.82 -24.60
C SER A 13 -12.52 23.59 -25.23
N VAL A 14 -11.23 23.72 -25.57
CA VAL A 14 -10.39 22.56 -25.81
C VAL A 14 -10.36 21.83 -24.48
N ALA A 15 -11.14 20.76 -24.38
CA ALA A 15 -10.95 19.78 -23.33
C ALA A 15 -9.51 19.29 -23.51
N VAL A 16 -8.61 19.77 -22.65
CA VAL A 16 -7.28 19.22 -22.52
C VAL A 16 -7.51 17.81 -22.01
N VAL A 17 -7.59 16.85 -22.93
CA VAL A 17 -7.46 15.44 -22.61
C VAL A 17 -6.04 15.33 -22.08
N GLN A 18 -5.90 15.42 -20.76
CA GLN A 18 -4.66 15.09 -20.07
C GLN A 18 -4.44 13.60 -20.28
N THR A 19 -3.76 13.25 -21.35
CA THR A 19 -3.15 11.93 -21.48
C THR A 19 -2.18 11.81 -20.32
N PRO A 20 -2.31 10.77 -19.45
CA PRO A 20 -1.39 10.62 -18.33
C PRO A 20 0.03 10.50 -18.90
N ASP A 21 0.90 11.43 -18.49
CA ASP A 21 2.29 11.41 -18.90
C ASP A 21 2.96 10.20 -18.23
N LYS A 22 3.77 9.45 -18.98
CA LYS A 22 4.44 8.25 -18.43
C LYS A 22 5.36 8.62 -17.26
N ASP A 23 5.86 9.84 -17.26
CA ASP A 23 6.71 10.39 -16.21
C ASP A 23 5.92 10.62 -14.90
N ASP A 24 4.64 11.04 -15.00
CA ASP A 24 3.76 11.20 -13.84
C ASP A 24 3.40 9.86 -13.21
N ASP A 25 3.17 8.83 -14.03
CA ASP A 25 2.86 7.49 -13.53
C ASP A 25 4.07 6.81 -12.87
N TRP A 26 5.28 7.03 -13.39
CA TRP A 26 6.51 6.58 -12.74
C TRP A 26 6.73 7.30 -11.41
N ALA A 27 6.57 8.63 -11.37
CA ALA A 27 6.73 9.40 -10.14
C ALA A 27 5.70 9.00 -9.06
N ARG A 28 4.46 8.74 -9.46
CA ARG A 28 3.41 8.21 -8.57
C ARG A 28 3.75 6.82 -8.05
N ALA A 29 4.23 5.92 -8.92
CA ALA A 29 4.63 4.58 -8.51
C ALA A 29 5.84 4.60 -7.55
N ALA A 30 6.83 5.45 -7.80
CA ALA A 30 7.97 5.64 -6.92
C ALA A 30 7.53 6.17 -5.53
N LEU A 31 6.69 7.20 -5.51
CA LEU A 31 6.14 7.75 -4.26
C LEU A 31 5.29 6.74 -3.49
N ALA A 32 4.46 5.96 -4.18
CA ALA A 32 3.67 4.89 -3.59
C ALA A 32 4.56 3.80 -2.99
N GLY A 33 5.60 3.39 -3.71
CA GLY A 33 6.61 2.44 -3.22
C GLY A 33 7.35 2.95 -1.98
N THR A 34 7.81 4.21 -1.97
CA THR A 34 8.46 4.80 -0.80
C THR A 34 7.52 4.88 0.40
N ARG A 35 6.26 5.31 0.21
CA ARG A 35 5.26 5.35 1.29
C ARG A 35 4.98 3.97 1.86
N MET A 36 4.94 2.95 0.99
CA MET A 36 4.76 1.56 1.38
C MET A 36 5.93 1.07 2.25
N LEU A 37 7.18 1.33 1.83
CA LEU A 37 8.37 0.97 2.62
C LEU A 37 8.38 1.62 4.00
N ILE A 38 8.10 2.93 4.08
CA ILE A 38 8.01 3.65 5.36
C ILE A 38 6.91 3.03 6.24
N ALA A 39 5.75 2.75 5.67
CA ALA A 39 4.65 2.13 6.41
C ALA A 39 5.02 0.74 6.93
N GLU A 40 5.77 -0.05 6.14
CA GLU A 40 6.26 -1.38 6.55
C GLU A 40 7.23 -1.30 7.72
N GLU A 41 8.22 -0.40 7.67
CA GLU A 41 9.19 -0.19 8.75
C GLU A 41 8.50 0.30 10.03
N CYS A 42 7.57 1.26 9.91
CA CYS A 42 6.80 1.74 11.04
C CYS A 42 5.92 0.64 11.66
N PHE A 43 5.23 -0.15 10.84
CA PHE A 43 4.43 -1.28 11.30
C PHE A 43 5.30 -2.29 12.06
N ASP A 44 6.47 -2.61 11.51
CA ASP A 44 7.39 -3.58 12.09
C ASP A 44 7.95 -3.11 13.44
N ALA A 45 8.31 -1.83 13.54
CA ALA A 45 8.78 -1.20 14.77
C ALA A 45 7.67 -1.16 15.83
N MET A 46 6.44 -0.74 15.45
CA MET A 46 5.30 -0.72 16.38
C MET A 46 4.97 -2.10 16.92
N LEU A 47 4.90 -3.11 16.05
CA LEU A 47 4.62 -4.48 16.48
C LEU A 47 5.70 -5.00 17.43
N GLN A 48 6.97 -4.71 17.15
CA GLN A 48 8.07 -5.10 18.00
C GLN A 48 8.00 -4.41 19.38
N MET A 49 7.75 -3.10 19.42
CA MET A 49 7.56 -2.37 20.68
C MET A 49 6.39 -2.93 21.51
N LEU A 50 5.27 -3.29 20.87
CA LEU A 50 4.12 -3.89 21.56
C LEU A 50 4.45 -5.28 22.15
N ILE A 51 5.28 -6.06 21.46
CA ILE A 51 5.77 -7.34 21.95
C ILE A 51 6.72 -7.13 23.14
N ASP A 52 7.68 -6.22 23.01
CA ASP A 52 8.69 -5.96 24.03
C ASP A 52 8.09 -5.33 25.30
N ALA A 53 7.04 -4.52 25.16
CA ALA A 53 6.25 -4.00 26.27
C ALA A 53 5.32 -5.04 26.92
N GLY A 54 5.28 -6.28 26.41
CA GLY A 54 4.41 -7.34 26.91
C GLY A 54 2.93 -7.14 26.62
N LEU A 55 2.57 -6.15 25.78
CA LEU A 55 1.18 -5.84 25.43
C LEU A 55 0.61 -6.83 24.41
N VAL A 56 1.47 -7.43 23.59
CA VAL A 56 1.08 -8.45 22.61
C VAL A 56 1.98 -9.68 22.77
N PRO A 57 1.43 -10.85 23.14
CA PRO A 57 2.20 -12.09 23.15
C PRO A 57 2.77 -12.41 21.77
N ARG A 58 4.02 -12.89 21.71
CA ARG A 58 4.70 -13.27 20.46
C ARG A 58 3.88 -14.26 19.62
N SER A 59 3.23 -15.22 20.27
CA SER A 59 2.36 -16.20 19.62
C SER A 59 1.13 -15.56 18.96
N CYS A 60 0.52 -14.58 19.64
CA CYS A 60 -0.60 -13.82 19.09
C CYS A 60 -0.16 -12.98 17.89
N ALA A 61 0.97 -12.26 18.01
CA ALA A 61 1.54 -11.51 16.91
C ALA A 61 1.86 -12.40 15.69
N ALA A 62 2.43 -13.58 15.91
CA ALA A 62 2.66 -14.56 14.85
C ALA A 62 1.36 -14.95 14.11
N VAL A 63 0.29 -15.28 14.84
CA VAL A 63 -1.01 -15.63 14.23
C VAL A 63 -1.60 -14.44 13.46
N MET A 64 -1.48 -13.22 13.98
CA MET A 64 -1.95 -12.01 13.28
C MET A 64 -1.20 -11.81 11.96
N LEU A 65 0.13 -11.96 11.97
CA LEU A 65 0.96 -11.84 10.77
C LEU A 65 0.63 -12.91 9.72
N ASP A 66 0.40 -14.17 10.13
CA ASP A 66 -0.04 -15.22 9.21
C ASP A 66 -1.39 -14.90 8.57
N ARG A 67 -2.36 -14.43 9.36
CA ARG A 67 -3.69 -14.06 8.85
C ARG A 67 -3.61 -12.88 7.87
N LEU A 68 -2.75 -11.91 8.14
CA LEU A 68 -2.52 -10.80 7.22
C LEU A 68 -1.87 -11.29 5.92
N SER A 69 -0.86 -12.16 6.01
CA SER A 69 -0.24 -12.81 4.85
C SER A 69 -1.27 -13.55 3.99
N GLU A 70 -2.12 -14.39 4.60
CA GLU A 70 -3.16 -15.13 3.90
C GLU A 70 -4.13 -14.19 3.17
N ARG A 71 -4.56 -13.11 3.82
CA ARG A 71 -5.42 -12.10 3.20
C ARG A 71 -4.78 -11.43 2.00
N LEU A 72 -3.50 -11.07 2.09
CA LEU A 72 -2.76 -10.50 0.95
C LEU A 72 -2.68 -11.48 -0.22
N LEU A 73 -2.52 -12.78 0.02
CA LEU A 73 -2.57 -13.80 -1.04
C LEU A 73 -3.96 -13.96 -1.65
N LEU A 74 -5.03 -13.84 -0.85
CA LEU A 74 -6.40 -13.82 -1.36
C LEU A 74 -6.67 -12.59 -2.23
N HIS A 75 -6.07 -11.44 -1.91
CA HIS A 75 -6.10 -10.23 -2.73
C HIS A 75 -5.31 -10.40 -4.02
N ALA A 76 -4.07 -10.91 -3.93
CA ALA A 76 -3.23 -11.17 -5.10
C ALA A 76 -3.89 -12.15 -6.09
N SER A 77 -4.59 -13.17 -5.60
CA SER A 77 -5.29 -14.14 -6.45
C SER A 77 -6.58 -13.65 -7.08
N GLY A 78 -6.98 -12.39 -6.86
CA GLY A 78 -8.23 -11.83 -7.40
C GLY A 78 -9.50 -12.42 -6.79
N ARG A 79 -9.38 -13.17 -5.69
CA ARG A 79 -10.51 -13.83 -5.00
C ARG A 79 -11.30 -12.86 -4.11
N THR A 80 -10.97 -11.58 -4.15
CA THR A 80 -11.56 -10.52 -3.33
C THR A 80 -11.65 -9.23 -4.14
N GLU A 81 -12.81 -8.58 -4.10
CA GLU A 81 -12.96 -7.25 -4.71
C GLU A 81 -12.20 -6.22 -3.86
N THR A 82 -11.16 -5.63 -4.42
CA THR A 82 -10.33 -4.66 -3.71
C THR A 82 -9.92 -3.51 -4.61
N HIS A 83 -10.21 -2.28 -4.17
CA HIS A 83 -9.81 -1.03 -4.83
C HIS A 83 -8.31 -0.70 -4.70
N TRP A 84 -7.49 -1.66 -4.26
CA TRP A 84 -6.11 -1.40 -3.93
C TRP A 84 -5.33 -1.20 -5.23
N ALA A 85 -4.71 -0.03 -5.40
CA ALA A 85 -3.83 0.27 -6.52
C ALA A 85 -2.46 -0.43 -6.40
N ILE A 86 -2.36 -1.50 -5.61
CA ILE A 86 -1.13 -2.25 -5.37
C ILE A 86 -1.04 -3.38 -6.39
N ARG A 87 0.14 -3.55 -6.99
CA ARG A 87 0.33 -4.58 -8.02
C ARG A 87 0.41 -5.96 -7.37
N MET A 88 -0.10 -6.98 -8.08
CA MET A 88 -0.13 -8.37 -7.60
C MET A 88 1.23 -8.89 -7.08
N PRO A 89 2.38 -8.63 -7.73
CA PRO A 89 3.68 -9.08 -7.21
C PRO A 89 4.03 -8.46 -5.83
N GLU A 90 3.70 -7.18 -5.63
CA GLU A 90 3.96 -6.46 -4.39
C GLU A 90 3.15 -7.07 -3.23
N LEU A 91 1.91 -7.49 -3.48
CA LEU A 91 1.07 -8.19 -2.49
C LEU A 91 1.65 -9.56 -2.10
N ILE A 92 2.20 -10.31 -3.06
CA ILE A 92 2.82 -11.62 -2.81
C ILE A 92 4.11 -11.47 -2.00
N ASP A 93 4.95 -10.48 -2.34
CA ASP A 93 6.18 -10.19 -1.61
C ASP A 93 5.88 -9.79 -0.16
N GLN A 94 4.87 -8.94 0.04
CA GLN A 94 4.41 -8.55 1.37
C GLN A 94 3.88 -9.74 2.17
N ALA A 95 3.02 -10.58 1.57
CA ALA A 95 2.54 -11.79 2.21
C ALA A 95 3.72 -12.68 2.67
N THR A 96 4.67 -12.92 1.77
CA THR A 96 5.87 -13.71 2.06
C THR A 96 6.73 -13.11 3.19
N ARG A 97 6.85 -11.77 3.26
CA ARG A 97 7.56 -11.09 4.36
C ARG A 97 6.85 -11.31 5.69
N LEU A 98 5.53 -11.10 5.74
CA LEU A 98 4.73 -11.27 6.96
C LEU A 98 4.77 -12.72 7.45
N SER A 99 4.64 -13.70 6.55
CA SER A 99 4.73 -15.12 6.90
C SER A 99 6.11 -15.50 7.45
N ARG A 100 7.21 -15.00 6.85
CA ARG A 100 8.56 -15.21 7.39
C ARG A 100 8.72 -14.61 8.79
N LYS A 101 8.22 -13.39 9.01
CA LYS A 101 8.27 -12.76 10.33
C LYS A 101 7.46 -13.54 11.36
N ALA A 102 6.27 -14.03 10.99
CA ALA A 102 5.47 -14.91 11.84
C ALA A 102 6.24 -16.18 12.21
N ALA A 103 6.93 -16.81 11.26
CA ALA A 103 7.78 -17.97 11.51
C ALA A 103 8.90 -17.66 12.51
N THR A 104 9.59 -16.52 12.37
CA THR A 104 10.61 -16.07 13.34
C THR A 104 10.03 -15.86 14.74
N LEU A 105 8.83 -15.28 14.86
CA LEU A 105 8.18 -15.10 16.15
C LEU A 105 7.83 -16.44 16.83
N LYS A 106 7.52 -17.48 16.06
CA LYS A 106 7.23 -18.84 16.54
C LYS A 106 8.47 -19.63 16.95
N THR A 107 9.62 -19.41 16.32
CA THR A 107 10.85 -20.16 16.60
C THR A 107 11.62 -19.61 17.80
N VAL A 108 11.51 -18.31 18.08
CA VAL A 108 12.12 -17.71 19.28
C VAL A 108 11.24 -17.98 20.49
N ILE A 109 11.32 -19.22 20.99
CA ILE A 109 10.81 -19.66 22.29
C ILE A 109 12.05 -19.87 23.17
N GLY A 110 12.35 -18.93 24.08
CA GLY A 110 13.41 -19.17 25.06
C GLY A 110 14.25 -17.99 25.56
N GLY A 111 13.96 -16.75 25.16
CA GLY A 111 14.63 -15.58 25.75
C GLY A 111 13.83 -15.03 26.92
N VAL A 112 13.89 -15.69 28.08
CA VAL A 112 13.54 -15.03 29.35
C VAL A 112 14.67 -14.07 29.67
N SER A 113 14.34 -12.80 29.89
CA SER A 113 15.16 -11.86 30.67
C SER A 113 14.28 -11.28 31.76
#